data_AF-A0A7K7AU86-F1
#
_entry.id   AF-A0A7K7AU86-F1
#
_cell.length_a   1.000
_cell.length_b   1.000
_cell.length_c   1.000
_cell.angle_alpha   90.00
_cell.angle_beta   90.00
_cell.angle_gamma   90.00
#
_symmetry.space_group_name_H-M   'P 1'
#
loop_
_entity.id
_entity.type
_entity.pdbx_description
1 polymer ?
#
loop_
_entity_poly.entity_id
_entity_poly.type
_entity_poly.pdbx_seq_one_letter_code
_entity_poly.pdbx_strand_id
1 'polypeptide(L)'
;EKSTTTLIEENGYHDLIYINAAKIFQGIHNQKPQDRILVRYGDDSATPLLTFKDEYSQRVSYELAFSALKYQDLLEKILLDSCAYPCHSIPDELTSLLVVMLYDLQDRKFQAREIVDEEEPVAEVRKIEHYLYNFKTKLAAALARCRIKHDALSIEHILPETIRKQEQRASVVPLYAWINTLKISLQDVVKSLETKGFRRVESVSDLDHYTYCIDQHCYDVLVFPSSLKKELLNLDLFTDYKLILQ
;
A
#
# COMPACT_ATOMS: atom_id res chain seq x y z
N GLU A 1 -4.20 -15.31 22.90
CA GLU A 1 -5.14 -15.56 21.78
C GLU A 1 -4.50 -15.18 20.45
N LYS A 2 -4.94 -15.82 19.36
CA LYS A 2 -4.54 -15.47 17.99
C LYS A 2 -5.38 -14.26 17.55
N SER A 3 -4.75 -13.09 17.45
CA SER A 3 -5.30 -11.96 16.69
C SER A 3 -5.35 -12.37 15.22
N THR A 4 -6.49 -12.87 14.77
CA THR A 4 -6.81 -13.01 13.35
C THR A 4 -7.05 -11.62 12.79
N THR A 5 -5.96 -10.96 12.43
CA THR A 5 -5.98 -9.88 11.44
C THR A 5 -6.58 -10.49 10.18
N THR A 6 -7.78 -10.07 9.80
CA THR A 6 -8.40 -10.37 8.51
C THR A 6 -7.54 -9.72 7.42
N LEU A 7 -6.43 -10.37 7.11
CA LEU A 7 -5.69 -10.15 5.88
C LEU A 7 -6.64 -10.60 4.78
N ILE A 8 -7.30 -9.64 4.13
CA ILE A 8 -7.83 -9.86 2.79
C ILE A 8 -6.70 -10.55 2.03
N GLU A 9 -6.94 -11.78 1.56
CA GLU A 9 -5.95 -12.48 0.73
C GLU A 9 -5.65 -11.56 -0.45
N GLU A 10 -4.48 -10.92 -0.44
CA GLU A 10 -4.11 -9.97 -1.48
C GLU A 10 -3.83 -10.79 -2.74
N ASN A 11 -4.84 -10.96 -3.59
CA ASN A 11 -4.81 -11.75 -4.81
C ASN A 11 -4.03 -11.09 -5.96
N GLY A 12 -3.22 -10.07 -5.65
CA GLY A 12 -2.58 -9.17 -6.60
C GLY A 12 -3.50 -8.04 -7.03
N TYR A 13 -2.94 -7.07 -7.75
CA TYR A 13 -3.69 -5.91 -8.26
C TYR A 13 -3.97 -6.02 -9.76
N HIS A 14 -4.92 -5.22 -10.23
CA HIS A 14 -5.15 -5.01 -11.67
C HIS A 14 -3.91 -4.38 -12.34
N ASP A 15 -3.71 -4.67 -13.62
CA ASP A 15 -2.52 -4.24 -14.36
C ASP A 15 -2.34 -2.71 -14.33
N LEU A 16 -3.43 -1.94 -14.43
CA LEU A 16 -3.39 -0.47 -14.38
C LEU A 16 -2.90 0.09 -13.02
N ILE A 17 -3.16 -0.62 -11.92
CA ILE A 17 -2.67 -0.23 -10.59
C ILE A 17 -1.15 -0.35 -10.55
N TYR A 18 -0.56 -1.44 -11.08
CA TYR A 18 0.89 -1.57 -11.16
C TYR A 18 1.53 -0.49 -12.04
N ILE A 19 0.91 -0.16 -13.18
CA ILE A 19 1.40 0.91 -14.06
C ILE A 19 1.40 2.27 -13.34
N ASN A 20 0.29 2.63 -12.69
CA ASN A 20 0.21 3.89 -11.95
C ASN A 20 1.17 3.92 -10.76
N ALA A 21 1.28 2.82 -10.01
CA ALA A 21 2.22 2.72 -8.90
C ALA A 21 3.68 2.82 -9.36
N ALA A 22 4.04 2.19 -10.48
CA ALA A 22 5.38 2.31 -11.08
C ALA A 22 5.70 3.75 -11.52
N LYS A 23 4.72 4.44 -12.12
CA LYS A 23 4.84 5.84 -12.51
C LYS A 23 5.04 6.76 -11.30
N ILE A 24 4.26 6.55 -10.24
CA ILE A 24 4.40 7.29 -8.98
C ILE A 24 5.78 7.03 -8.37
N PHE A 25 6.17 5.75 -8.24
CA PHE A 25 7.47 5.34 -7.70
C PHE A 25 8.63 5.97 -8.46
N GLN A 26 8.60 5.92 -9.81
CA GLN A 26 9.62 6.54 -10.65
C GLN A 26 9.83 8.01 -10.30
N GLY A 27 8.77 8.78 -10.10
CA GLY A 27 8.87 10.20 -9.78
C GLY A 27 9.40 10.53 -8.37
N ILE A 28 9.45 9.57 -7.45
CA ILE A 28 9.80 9.79 -6.04
C ILE A 28 10.90 8.87 -5.49
N HIS A 29 11.44 7.97 -6.32
CA HIS A 29 12.46 7.02 -5.88
C HIS A 29 13.74 7.75 -5.42
N ASN A 30 14.45 7.13 -4.49
CA ASN A 30 15.71 7.68 -4.00
C ASN A 30 16.79 7.51 -5.06
N GLN A 31 17.17 8.60 -5.72
CA GLN A 31 18.30 8.62 -6.65
C GLN A 31 19.60 8.46 -5.86
N LYS A 32 20.42 7.48 -6.27
CA LYS A 32 21.73 7.20 -5.64
C LYS A 32 22.84 7.97 -6.37
N PRO A 33 23.91 8.37 -5.65
CA PRO A 33 25.12 8.91 -6.28
C PRO A 33 25.67 7.96 -7.34
N GLN A 34 26.23 8.49 -8.44
CA GLN A 34 26.64 7.71 -9.62
C GLN A 34 27.58 6.53 -9.30
N ASP A 35 28.44 6.66 -8.29
CA ASP A 35 29.36 5.63 -7.82
C ASP A 35 28.68 4.47 -7.07
N ARG A 36 27.39 4.62 -6.70
CA ARG A 36 26.62 3.67 -5.89
C ARG A 36 25.38 3.12 -6.60
N ILE A 37 25.17 3.49 -7.86
CA ILE A 37 24.04 2.98 -8.66
C ILE A 37 24.33 1.53 -9.05
N LEU A 38 23.59 0.60 -8.44
CA LEU A 38 23.63 -0.82 -8.78
C LEU A 38 22.38 -1.27 -9.56
N VAL A 39 21.29 -0.52 -9.43
CA VAL A 39 20.03 -0.72 -10.17
C VAL A 39 19.71 0.58 -10.89
N ARG A 40 19.51 0.51 -12.21
CA ARG A 40 19.23 1.66 -13.07
C ARG A 40 17.74 1.78 -13.33
N TYR A 41 17.22 2.97 -13.05
CA TYR A 41 15.88 3.39 -13.40
C TYR A 41 15.93 4.23 -14.67
N GLY A 42 14.87 4.17 -15.48
CA GLY A 42 14.75 4.99 -16.69
C GLY A 42 14.70 6.49 -16.39
N ASP A 43 14.85 7.31 -17.44
CA ASP A 43 14.91 8.77 -17.30
C ASP A 43 13.59 9.39 -16.85
N ASP A 44 13.65 10.36 -15.93
CA ASP A 44 12.51 11.11 -15.39
C ASP A 44 11.90 12.13 -16.38
N SER A 45 12.21 12.03 -17.67
CA SER A 45 11.96 13.08 -18.67
C SER A 45 10.49 13.30 -19.05
N ALA A 46 9.58 12.42 -18.61
CA ALA A 46 8.15 12.59 -18.81
C ALA A 46 7.41 12.50 -17.47
N THR A 47 6.75 13.59 -17.06
CA THR A 47 5.77 13.55 -15.98
C THR A 47 4.70 12.53 -16.39
N PRO A 48 4.55 11.42 -15.65
CA PRO A 48 3.71 10.35 -16.14
C PRO A 48 2.24 10.78 -16.07
N LEU A 49 1.53 10.69 -17.20
CA LEU A 49 0.07 10.79 -17.18
C LEU A 49 -0.47 9.62 -16.36
N LEU A 50 -1.01 9.95 -15.18
CA LEU A 50 -1.67 9.01 -14.29
C LEU A 50 -3.12 8.89 -14.73
N THR A 51 -3.58 7.66 -14.98
CA THR A 51 -4.95 7.39 -15.39
C THR A 51 -5.58 6.49 -14.33
N PHE A 52 -6.47 7.06 -13.53
CA PHE A 52 -7.18 6.32 -12.50
C PHE A 52 -8.62 6.03 -12.95
N LYS A 53 -9.06 4.78 -12.78
CA LYS A 53 -10.44 4.36 -13.05
C LYS A 53 -11.41 5.00 -12.05
N ASP A 54 -11.01 5.04 -10.79
CA ASP A 54 -11.81 5.46 -9.64
C ASP A 54 -10.89 5.81 -8.45
N GLU A 55 -11.46 6.35 -7.37
CA GLU A 55 -10.71 6.77 -6.17
C GLU A 55 -10.04 5.61 -5.44
N TYR A 56 -10.65 4.42 -5.43
CA TYR A 56 -10.04 3.23 -4.85
C TYR A 56 -8.78 2.85 -5.63
N SER A 57 -8.87 2.79 -6.97
CA SER A 57 -7.75 2.54 -7.86
C SER A 57 -6.62 3.56 -7.65
N GLN A 58 -6.96 4.84 -7.46
CA GLN A 58 -5.98 5.89 -7.15
C GLN A 58 -5.28 5.63 -5.81
N ARG A 59 -6.05 5.45 -4.73
CA ARG A 59 -5.50 5.23 -3.39
C ARG A 59 -4.57 4.02 -3.34
N VAL A 60 -5.01 2.88 -3.91
CA VAL A 60 -4.23 1.64 -3.91
C VAL A 60 -2.95 1.80 -4.74
N SER A 61 -2.99 2.53 -5.85
CA SER A 61 -1.78 2.83 -6.64
C SER A 61 -0.73 3.62 -5.83
N TYR A 62 -1.18 4.62 -5.07
CA TYR A 62 -0.29 5.37 -4.16
C TYR A 62 0.23 4.51 -3.01
N GLU A 63 -0.65 3.75 -2.36
CA GLU A 63 -0.29 2.86 -1.25
C GLU A 63 0.78 1.85 -1.69
N LEU A 64 0.60 1.24 -2.85
CA LEU A 64 1.57 0.31 -3.43
C LEU A 64 2.91 0.98 -3.77
N ALA A 65 2.88 2.17 -4.39
CA ALA A 65 4.09 2.91 -4.74
C ALA A 65 4.90 3.32 -3.49
N PHE A 66 4.24 3.90 -2.48
CA PHE A 66 4.90 4.32 -1.24
C PHE A 66 5.39 3.13 -0.42
N SER A 67 4.64 2.03 -0.42
CA SER A 67 5.09 0.80 0.22
C SER A 67 6.34 0.25 -0.46
N ALA A 68 6.38 0.18 -1.80
CA ALA A 68 7.59 -0.20 -2.51
C ALA A 68 8.77 0.76 -2.23
N LEU A 69 8.52 2.08 -2.19
CA LEU A 69 9.52 3.11 -1.88
C LEU A 69 10.17 2.89 -0.51
N LYS A 70 9.36 2.59 0.50
CA LYS A 70 9.81 2.30 1.87
C LYS A 70 10.83 1.16 1.91
N TYR A 71 10.72 0.20 0.99
CA TYR A 71 11.61 -0.96 0.90
C TYR A 71 12.56 -0.92 -0.30
N GLN A 72 12.75 0.23 -0.97
CA GLN A 72 13.56 0.32 -2.20
C GLN A 72 14.93 -0.37 -2.07
N ASP A 73 15.70 -0.05 -1.03
CA ASP A 73 17.04 -0.63 -0.82
C ASP A 73 17.02 -2.16 -0.64
N LEU A 74 15.98 -2.67 0.05
CA LEU A 74 15.79 -4.10 0.23
C LEU A 74 15.44 -4.78 -1.10
N LEU A 75 14.52 -4.19 -1.87
CA LEU A 75 14.06 -4.73 -3.15
C LEU A 75 15.20 -4.76 -4.17
N GLU A 76 15.99 -3.69 -4.28
CA GLU A 76 17.19 -3.64 -5.12
C GLU A 76 18.21 -4.71 -4.71
N LYS A 77 18.44 -4.88 -3.41
CA LYS A 77 19.36 -5.92 -2.89
C LYS A 77 18.87 -7.33 -3.24
N ILE A 78 17.58 -7.59 -3.17
CA ILE A 78 16.98 -8.89 -3.56
C ILE A 78 17.18 -9.13 -5.07
N LEU A 79 16.98 -8.11 -5.91
CA LEU A 79 17.19 -8.22 -7.36
C LEU A 79 18.65 -8.57 -7.69
N LEU A 80 19.61 -7.91 -7.04
CA LEU A 80 21.05 -8.16 -7.24
C LEU A 80 21.48 -9.53 -6.72
N ASP A 81 21.10 -9.89 -5.49
CA ASP A 81 21.50 -11.14 -4.83
C ASP A 81 20.84 -12.39 -5.44
N SER A 82 19.68 -12.24 -6.08
CA SER A 82 19.03 -13.31 -6.84
C SER A 82 19.57 -13.48 -8.26
N CYS A 83 20.45 -12.57 -8.70
CA CYS A 83 20.88 -12.42 -10.09
C CYS A 83 19.72 -12.21 -11.08
N ALA A 84 18.59 -11.68 -10.60
CA ALA A 84 17.51 -11.19 -11.45
C ALA A 84 17.82 -9.79 -12.02
N TYR A 85 18.88 -9.14 -11.55
CA TYR A 85 19.39 -7.89 -12.12
C TYR A 85 20.93 -7.94 -12.19
N PRO A 86 21.56 -7.37 -13.24
CA PRO A 86 20.99 -6.64 -14.38
C PRO A 86 20.17 -7.53 -15.32
N CYS A 87 19.03 -7.01 -15.77
CA CYS A 87 18.14 -7.72 -16.67
C CYS A 87 18.29 -7.20 -18.09
N HIS A 88 18.84 -8.02 -19.00
CA HIS A 88 18.96 -7.64 -20.42
C HIS A 88 17.64 -7.68 -21.19
N SER A 89 16.64 -8.40 -20.67
CA SER A 89 15.31 -8.53 -21.32
C SER A 89 14.32 -7.44 -20.92
N ILE A 90 14.58 -6.73 -19.82
CA ILE A 90 13.73 -5.65 -19.31
C ILE A 90 14.49 -4.34 -19.47
N PRO A 91 13.96 -3.38 -20.24
CA PRO A 91 14.62 -2.09 -20.43
C PRO A 91 14.51 -1.24 -19.14
N ASP A 92 15.44 -0.30 -18.94
CA ASP A 92 15.57 0.45 -17.69
C ASP A 92 14.29 1.25 -17.35
N GLU A 93 13.49 1.65 -18.35
CA GLU A 93 12.20 2.33 -18.18
C GLU A 93 11.16 1.48 -17.43
N LEU A 94 11.31 0.15 -17.42
CA LEU A 94 10.43 -0.76 -16.68
C LEU A 94 10.99 -1.18 -15.32
N THR A 95 12.15 -0.67 -14.90
CA THR A 95 12.73 -1.02 -13.59
C THR A 95 11.82 -0.59 -12.43
N SER A 96 11.17 0.57 -12.52
CA SER A 96 10.19 1.00 -11.50
C SER A 96 9.01 0.02 -11.39
N LEU A 97 8.53 -0.49 -12.53
CA LEU A 97 7.48 -1.52 -12.56
C LEU A 97 7.98 -2.84 -11.96
N LEU A 98 9.21 -3.25 -12.29
CA LEU A 98 9.87 -4.44 -11.73
C LEU A 98 9.94 -4.38 -10.19
N VAL A 99 10.36 -3.24 -9.64
CA VAL A 99 10.52 -3.05 -8.19
C VAL A 99 9.17 -3.04 -7.48
N VAL A 100 8.20 -2.31 -8.01
CA VAL A 100 6.84 -2.27 -7.45
C VAL A 100 6.17 -3.65 -7.47
N MET A 101 6.28 -4.37 -8.58
CA MET A 101 5.73 -5.73 -8.68
C MET A 101 6.48 -6.74 -7.81
N LEU A 102 7.78 -6.54 -7.56
CA LEU A 102 8.54 -7.38 -6.62
C LEU A 102 8.06 -7.19 -5.18
N TYR A 103 7.76 -5.95 -4.78
CA TYR A 103 7.19 -5.66 -3.45
C TYR A 103 5.88 -6.42 -3.23
N ASP A 104 4.98 -6.36 -4.21
CA ASP A 104 3.72 -7.10 -4.18
C ASP A 104 3.96 -8.63 -4.18
N LEU A 105 4.84 -9.12 -5.07
CA LEU A 105 5.11 -10.55 -5.19
C LEU A 105 5.64 -11.16 -3.89
N GLN A 106 6.53 -10.46 -3.18
CA GLN A 106 7.03 -10.95 -1.90
C GLN A 106 5.96 -10.93 -0.80
N ASP A 107 5.05 -9.96 -0.83
CA ASP A 107 3.96 -9.85 0.17
C ASP A 107 2.99 -11.03 0.04
N ARG A 108 2.69 -11.39 -1.22
CA ARG A 108 1.94 -12.59 -1.62
C ARG A 108 2.75 -13.88 -1.50
N LYS A 109 3.86 -13.89 -0.76
CA LYS A 109 4.71 -15.06 -0.52
C LYS A 109 5.17 -15.77 -1.80
N PHE A 110 5.46 -15.00 -2.85
CA PHE A 110 5.89 -15.46 -4.17
C PHE A 110 4.88 -16.36 -4.91
N GLN A 111 3.59 -16.25 -4.59
CA GLN A 111 2.52 -16.88 -5.36
C GLN A 111 2.23 -16.08 -6.65
N ALA A 112 1.57 -16.71 -7.63
CA ALA A 112 1.06 -15.98 -8.79
C ALA A 112 -0.16 -15.12 -8.40
N ARG A 113 -0.47 -14.08 -9.17
CA ARG A 113 -1.71 -13.31 -9.00
C ARG A 113 -2.90 -14.16 -9.45
N GLU A 114 -4.05 -14.01 -8.79
CA GLU A 114 -5.31 -14.56 -9.28
C GLU A 114 -5.98 -13.49 -10.13
N ILE A 115 -5.78 -13.54 -11.45
CA ILE A 115 -6.36 -12.57 -12.37
C ILE A 115 -7.82 -12.92 -12.59
N VAL A 116 -8.73 -12.03 -12.17
CA VAL A 116 -10.14 -12.08 -12.56
C VAL A 116 -10.26 -11.31 -13.88
N ASP A 117 -10.64 -12.05 -14.91
CA ASP A 117 -10.43 -11.80 -16.35
C ASP A 117 -11.32 -10.68 -16.95
N GLU A 118 -11.43 -9.51 -16.29
CA GLU A 118 -12.36 -8.44 -16.69
C GLU A 118 -11.70 -7.25 -17.41
N GLU A 119 -10.38 -7.07 -17.31
CA GLU A 119 -9.68 -5.91 -17.89
C GLU A 119 -8.64 -6.32 -18.95
N GLU A 120 -8.48 -5.47 -19.97
CA GLU A 120 -7.50 -5.66 -21.04
C GLU A 120 -6.07 -5.75 -20.46
N PRO A 121 -5.32 -6.83 -20.73
CA PRO A 121 -4.00 -7.02 -20.12
C PRO A 121 -2.98 -6.01 -20.66
N VAL A 122 -2.15 -5.49 -19.77
CA VAL A 122 -1.06 -4.58 -20.16
C VAL A 122 0.21 -5.38 -20.42
N ALA A 123 0.75 -5.31 -21.65
CA ALA A 123 1.86 -6.14 -22.10
C ALA A 123 3.11 -6.02 -21.21
N GLU A 124 3.44 -4.81 -20.74
CA GLU A 124 4.56 -4.53 -19.85
C GLU A 124 4.40 -5.24 -18.51
N VAL A 125 3.19 -5.20 -17.92
CA VAL A 125 2.89 -5.85 -16.64
C VAL A 125 3.04 -7.36 -16.77
N ARG A 126 2.52 -7.94 -17.85
CA ARG A 126 2.64 -9.39 -18.11
C ARG A 126 4.09 -9.82 -18.34
N LYS A 127 4.86 -8.99 -19.04
CA LYS A 127 6.29 -9.24 -19.25
C LYS A 127 7.05 -9.26 -17.93
N ILE A 128 6.83 -8.27 -17.04
CA ILE A 128 7.48 -8.20 -15.73
C ILE A 128 7.01 -9.32 -14.81
N GLU A 129 5.71 -9.62 -14.79
CA GLU A 129 5.14 -10.72 -14.02
C GLU A 129 5.79 -12.06 -14.38
N HIS A 130 5.82 -12.39 -15.67
CA HIS A 130 6.44 -13.63 -16.14
C HIS A 130 7.92 -13.68 -15.78
N TYR A 131 8.62 -12.56 -15.93
CA TYR A 131 10.03 -12.45 -15.56
C TYR A 131 10.25 -12.73 -14.07
N LEU A 132 9.56 -12.02 -13.18
CA LEU A 132 9.68 -12.21 -11.74
C LEU A 132 9.31 -13.65 -11.32
N TYR A 133 8.28 -14.22 -11.93
CA TYR A 133 7.84 -15.57 -11.63
C TYR A 133 8.89 -16.63 -12.02
N ASN A 134 9.60 -16.44 -13.14
CA ASN A 134 10.72 -17.30 -13.54
C ASN A 134 11.88 -17.28 -12.53
N PHE A 135 12.05 -16.17 -11.81
CA PHE A 135 13.08 -16.01 -10.76
C PHE A 135 12.55 -16.25 -9.35
N LYS A 136 11.28 -16.64 -9.16
CA LYS A 136 10.61 -16.67 -7.83
C LYS A 136 11.41 -17.39 -6.75
N THR A 137 12.00 -18.55 -7.06
CA THR A 137 12.77 -19.34 -6.10
C THR A 137 14.06 -18.61 -5.69
N LYS A 138 14.73 -17.97 -6.64
CA LYS A 138 15.95 -17.20 -6.39
C LYS A 138 15.66 -15.92 -5.62
N LEU A 139 14.56 -15.24 -5.94
CA LEU A 139 14.09 -14.04 -5.24
C LEU A 139 13.70 -14.37 -3.79
N ALA A 140 12.93 -15.44 -3.58
CA ALA A 140 12.57 -15.92 -2.25
C ALA A 140 13.79 -16.30 -1.42
N ALA A 141 14.77 -17.00 -2.02
CA ALA A 141 16.02 -17.34 -1.36
C ALA A 141 16.86 -16.10 -1.02
N ALA A 142 16.92 -15.10 -1.91
CA ALA A 142 17.61 -13.84 -1.66
C ALA A 142 16.97 -13.05 -0.51
N LEU A 143 15.64 -12.98 -0.47
CA LEU A 143 14.91 -12.39 0.66
C LEU A 143 15.20 -13.14 1.97
N ALA A 144 15.20 -14.48 1.96
CA ALA A 144 15.50 -15.28 3.13
C ALA A 144 16.94 -15.04 3.64
N ARG A 145 17.94 -15.00 2.74
CA ARG A 145 19.32 -14.65 3.10
C ARG A 145 19.43 -13.24 3.68
N CYS A 146 18.70 -12.28 3.11
CA CYS A 146 18.66 -10.92 3.64
C CYS A 146 18.09 -10.90 5.06
N ARG A 147 16.97 -11.60 5.30
CA ARG A 147 16.35 -11.73 6.62
C ARG A 147 17.29 -12.36 7.65
N ILE A 148 17.96 -13.46 7.31
CA ILE A 148 18.94 -14.12 8.19
C ILE A 148 20.10 -13.17 8.51
N LYS A 149 20.63 -12.47 7.49
CA LYS A 149 21.75 -11.52 7.68
C LYS A 149 21.40 -10.37 8.63
N HIS A 150 20.14 -9.97 8.68
CA HIS A 150 19.64 -8.87 9.53
C HIS A 150 18.92 -9.37 10.80
N ASP A 151 18.92 -10.68 11.08
CA ASP A 151 18.15 -11.30 12.17
C ASP A 151 16.67 -10.85 12.22
N ALA A 152 16.05 -10.79 11.03
CA ALA A 152 14.75 -10.16 10.81
C ALA A 152 13.62 -11.19 10.57
N LEU A 153 12.60 -11.16 11.44
CA LEU A 153 11.42 -12.03 11.34
C LEU A 153 10.46 -11.62 10.20
N SER A 154 10.47 -10.37 9.76
CA SER A 154 9.70 -9.86 8.62
C SER A 154 10.51 -8.78 7.89
N ILE A 155 10.07 -8.35 6.70
CA ILE A 155 10.71 -7.23 6.00
C ILE A 155 10.65 -5.93 6.81
N GLU A 156 9.63 -5.76 7.65
CA GLU A 156 9.46 -4.58 8.51
C GLU A 156 10.64 -4.44 9.49
N HIS A 157 11.20 -5.57 9.94
CA HIS A 157 12.33 -5.59 10.87
C HIS A 157 13.67 -5.21 10.19
N ILE A 158 13.71 -5.18 8.86
CA ILE A 158 14.88 -4.74 8.08
C ILE A 158 14.93 -3.21 8.04
N LEU A 159 13.80 -2.53 8.21
CA LEU A 159 13.74 -1.07 8.19
C LEU A 159 14.42 -0.45 9.42
N PRO A 160 14.95 0.78 9.28
CA PRO A 160 15.44 1.57 10.40
C PRO A 160 14.42 1.66 11.54
N GLU A 161 14.90 1.63 12.79
CA GLU A 161 14.04 1.72 13.98
C GLU A 161 13.14 2.96 14.00
N THR A 162 13.61 4.08 13.45
CA THR A 162 12.85 5.32 13.36
C THR A 162 11.57 5.14 12.55
N ILE A 163 11.69 4.52 11.37
CA ILE A 163 10.55 4.21 10.49
C ILE A 163 9.64 3.20 11.19
N ARG A 164 10.20 2.14 11.79
CA ARG A 164 9.39 1.12 12.50
C ARG A 164 8.57 1.72 13.64
N LYS A 165 9.17 2.58 14.46
CA LYS A 165 8.47 3.26 15.57
C LYS A 165 7.41 4.23 15.06
N GLN A 166 7.66 4.91 13.94
CA GLN A 166 6.67 5.77 13.30
C GLN A 166 5.46 4.97 12.82
N GLU A 167 5.67 3.83 12.17
CA GLU A 167 4.61 2.95 11.68
C GLU A 167 3.78 2.35 12.83
N GLN A 168 4.46 1.87 13.88
CA GLN A 168 3.79 1.37 15.08
C GLN A 168 2.93 2.43 15.77
N ARG A 169 3.35 3.70 15.73
CA ARG A 169 2.54 4.81 16.24
C ARG A 169 1.37 5.09 15.30
N ALA A 170 1.62 5.17 14.00
CA ALA A 170 0.58 5.41 13.00
C ALA A 170 -0.52 4.34 13.00
N SER A 171 -0.18 3.08 13.31
CA SER A 171 -1.14 1.98 13.37
C SER A 171 -2.03 1.99 14.62
N VAL A 172 -1.65 2.71 15.68
CA VAL A 172 -2.45 2.80 16.93
C VAL A 172 -3.15 4.15 17.10
N VAL A 173 -2.79 5.15 16.30
CA VAL A 173 -3.45 6.47 16.34
C VAL A 173 -4.90 6.33 15.84
N PRO A 174 -5.90 6.75 16.63
CA PRO A 174 -7.29 6.77 16.20
C PRO A 174 -7.48 7.63 14.95
N LEU A 175 -8.44 7.27 14.13
CA LEU A 175 -8.76 8.00 12.91
C LEU A 175 -9.74 9.11 13.24
N TYR A 176 -9.40 10.34 12.87
CA TYR A 176 -10.26 11.49 13.05
C TYR A 176 -10.96 11.77 11.72
N ALA A 177 -12.27 12.00 11.74
CA ALA A 177 -13.04 12.32 10.57
C ALA A 177 -13.93 13.54 10.84
N TRP A 178 -13.79 14.57 10.00
CA TRP A 178 -14.62 15.76 10.03
C TRP A 178 -15.93 15.52 9.30
N ILE A 179 -17.01 15.97 9.92
CA ILE A 179 -18.33 16.04 9.30
C ILE A 179 -18.36 17.24 8.38
N ASN A 180 -18.62 16.99 7.10
CA ASN A 180 -18.88 18.06 6.16
C ASN A 180 -20.31 18.55 6.34
N THR A 181 -20.47 19.55 7.22
CA THR A 181 -21.76 20.14 7.61
C THR A 181 -22.52 20.78 6.43
N LEU A 182 -21.85 21.05 5.30
CA LEU A 182 -22.49 21.52 4.07
C LEU A 182 -23.22 20.40 3.30
N LYS A 183 -22.85 19.14 3.54
CA LYS A 183 -23.40 17.96 2.84
C LYS A 183 -24.32 17.11 3.71
N ILE A 184 -24.05 17.01 5.01
CA ILE A 184 -24.78 16.12 5.91
C ILE A 184 -24.84 16.70 7.33
N SER A 185 -25.94 16.46 8.03
CA SER A 185 -26.08 16.82 9.44
C SER A 185 -25.52 15.72 10.35
N LEU A 186 -25.10 16.08 11.57
CA LEU A 186 -24.64 15.11 12.57
C LEU A 186 -25.67 13.99 12.82
N GLN A 187 -26.96 14.32 12.88
CA GLN A 187 -28.01 13.32 13.12
C GLN A 187 -28.11 12.30 11.99
N ASP A 188 -27.93 12.74 10.75
CA ASP A 188 -28.00 11.86 9.58
C ASP A 188 -26.75 11.00 9.45
N VAL A 189 -25.58 11.53 9.84
CA VAL A 189 -24.35 10.73 9.97
C VAL A 189 -24.55 9.61 10.99
N VAL A 190 -25.06 9.93 12.19
CA VAL A 190 -25.32 8.94 13.25
C VAL A 190 -26.27 7.85 12.75
N LYS A 191 -27.39 8.21 12.12
CA LYS A 191 -28.33 7.24 11.54
C LYS A 191 -27.67 6.38 10.47
N SER A 192 -26.84 6.96 9.60
CA SER A 192 -26.15 6.23 8.54
C SER A 192 -25.14 5.23 9.11
N LEU A 193 -24.39 5.63 10.13
CA LEU A 193 -23.44 4.78 10.86
C LEU A 193 -24.17 3.64 11.58
N GLU A 194 -25.25 3.92 12.31
CA GLU A 194 -26.08 2.90 12.97
C GLU A 194 -26.66 1.89 11.97
N THR A 195 -27.15 2.35 10.82
CA THR A 195 -27.64 1.48 9.73
C THR A 195 -26.54 0.56 9.20
N LYS A 196 -25.29 1.02 9.24
CA LYS A 196 -24.09 0.25 8.86
C LYS A 196 -23.51 -0.60 10.00
N GLY A 197 -24.20 -0.67 11.15
CA GLY A 197 -23.83 -1.50 12.29
C GLY A 197 -22.86 -0.85 13.29
N PHE A 198 -22.55 0.44 13.13
CA PHE A 198 -21.66 1.15 14.04
C PHE A 198 -22.39 1.59 15.32
N ARG A 199 -21.70 1.45 16.46
CA ARG A 199 -22.19 1.87 17.76
C ARG A 199 -21.42 3.06 18.32
N ARG A 200 -22.13 4.04 18.87
CA ARG A 200 -21.50 5.15 19.57
C ARG A 200 -20.98 4.74 20.95
N VAL A 201 -19.75 5.14 21.28
CA VAL A 201 -19.12 5.03 22.61
C VAL A 201 -18.77 6.42 23.15
N GLU A 202 -18.52 6.52 24.45
CA GLU A 202 -18.30 7.79 25.14
C GLU A 202 -16.83 8.23 25.14
N SER A 203 -15.90 7.27 25.10
CA SER A 203 -14.46 7.53 25.18
C SER A 203 -13.69 6.85 24.06
N VAL A 204 -12.58 7.48 23.66
CA VAL A 204 -11.58 6.91 22.74
C VAL A 204 -11.01 5.59 23.27
N SER A 205 -10.98 5.40 24.59
CA SER A 205 -10.48 4.17 25.22
C SER A 205 -11.41 2.97 25.03
N ASP A 206 -12.69 3.22 24.75
CA ASP A 206 -13.71 2.17 24.54
C ASP A 206 -13.89 1.84 23.04
N LEU A 207 -13.04 2.42 22.18
CA LEU A 207 -13.08 2.16 20.75
C LEU A 207 -12.62 0.73 20.46
N ASP A 208 -13.55 -0.05 19.91
CA ASP A 208 -13.34 -1.35 19.28
C ASP A 208 -13.92 -1.34 17.86
N HIS A 209 -13.78 -2.44 17.11
CA HIS A 209 -14.12 -2.61 15.70
C HIS A 209 -15.25 -1.71 15.19
N TYR A 210 -16.53 -2.05 15.39
CA TYR A 210 -17.64 -1.24 14.86
C TYR A 210 -18.13 -0.17 15.84
N THR A 211 -17.20 0.63 16.36
CA THR A 211 -17.53 1.74 17.26
C THR A 211 -16.96 3.07 16.80
N TYR A 212 -17.56 4.15 17.28
CA TYR A 212 -17.06 5.51 17.08
C TYR A 212 -17.41 6.38 18.28
N CYS A 213 -16.65 7.45 18.52
CA CYS A 213 -17.00 8.48 19.48
C CYS A 213 -16.98 9.87 18.84
N ILE A 214 -17.64 10.83 19.49
CA ILE A 214 -17.58 12.25 19.09
C ILE A 214 -16.52 12.91 19.95
N ASP A 215 -15.67 13.75 19.34
CA ASP A 215 -14.66 14.48 20.09
C ASP A 215 -15.31 15.42 21.12
N GLN A 216 -14.72 15.47 22.32
CA GLN A 216 -15.28 16.25 23.44
C GLN A 216 -15.19 17.77 23.20
N HIS A 217 -14.21 18.22 22.43
CA HIS A 217 -13.94 19.63 22.17
C HIS A 217 -14.44 20.07 20.79
N CYS A 218 -14.61 19.13 19.85
CA CYS A 218 -15.08 19.40 18.50
C CYS A 218 -16.26 18.49 18.10
N TYR A 219 -17.49 19.01 18.19
CA TYR A 219 -18.71 18.25 17.87
C TYR A 219 -18.85 17.80 16.41
N ASP A 220 -18.09 18.42 15.51
CA ASP A 220 -18.04 18.06 14.08
C ASP A 220 -16.98 16.98 13.79
N VAL A 221 -16.31 16.44 14.81
CA VAL A 221 -15.26 15.44 14.66
C VAL A 221 -15.71 14.11 15.24
N LEU A 222 -15.63 13.08 14.41
CA LEU A 222 -15.81 11.69 14.79
C LEU A 222 -14.46 10.99 14.91
N VAL A 223 -14.34 10.10 15.87
CA VAL A 223 -13.13 9.32 16.11
C VAL A 223 -13.45 7.84 15.94
N PHE A 224 -12.64 7.15 15.14
CA PHE A 224 -12.77 5.72 14.84
C PHE A 224 -11.49 4.96 15.20
N PRO A 225 -11.58 3.64 15.46
CA PRO A 225 -10.41 2.77 15.56
C PRO A 225 -9.57 2.78 14.27
N SER A 226 -8.25 2.70 14.41
CA SER A 226 -7.31 2.64 13.28
C SER A 226 -7.51 1.41 12.38
N SER A 227 -7.97 0.30 12.95
CA SER A 227 -8.23 -0.96 12.23
C SER A 227 -9.26 -0.80 11.10
N LEU A 228 -10.22 0.11 11.25
CA LEU A 228 -11.28 0.32 10.29
C LEU A 228 -10.91 1.19 9.09
N LYS A 229 -9.68 1.72 9.00
CA LYS A 229 -9.29 2.69 7.97
C LYS A 229 -9.67 2.24 6.56
N LYS A 230 -9.40 0.97 6.22
CA LYS A 230 -9.69 0.42 4.88
C LYS A 230 -11.20 0.36 4.61
N GLU A 231 -11.98 -0.10 5.58
CA GLU A 231 -13.45 -0.22 5.48
C GLU A 231 -14.13 1.15 5.41
N LEU A 232 -13.75 2.08 6.29
CA LEU A 232 -14.34 3.43 6.35
C LEU A 232 -14.22 4.16 5.02
N LEU A 233 -13.02 4.14 4.43
CA LEU A 233 -12.75 4.82 3.16
C LEU A 233 -13.55 4.26 1.98
N ASN A 234 -14.11 3.05 2.10
CA ASN A 234 -14.98 2.46 1.08
C ASN A 234 -16.47 2.75 1.33
N LEU A 235 -16.84 3.38 2.44
CA LEU A 235 -18.21 3.74 2.73
C LEU A 235 -18.63 4.97 1.92
N ASP A 236 -19.89 5.01 1.50
CA ASP A 236 -20.49 6.17 0.80
C ASP A 236 -20.32 7.50 1.56
N LEU A 237 -20.18 7.45 2.88
CA LEU A 237 -19.93 8.63 3.69
C LEU A 237 -18.58 9.28 3.36
N PHE A 238 -17.55 8.49 3.06
CA PHE A 238 -16.23 8.98 2.71
C PHE A 238 -16.09 9.23 1.20
N THR A 239 -16.62 8.35 0.36
CA THR A 239 -16.56 8.53 -1.11
C THR A 239 -17.39 9.74 -1.58
N ASP A 240 -18.49 10.07 -0.90
CA ASP A 240 -19.29 11.27 -1.23
C ASP A 240 -18.76 12.54 -0.55
N TYR A 241 -17.61 12.48 0.13
CA TYR A 241 -17.02 13.58 0.92
C TYR A 241 -17.97 14.15 1.99
N LYS A 242 -18.85 13.31 2.54
CA LYS A 242 -19.71 13.66 3.69
C LYS A 242 -18.90 13.61 5.00
N LEU A 243 -17.95 12.68 5.07
CA LEU A 243 -16.92 12.60 6.10
C LEU A 243 -15.54 12.75 5.47
N ILE A 244 -14.65 13.49 6.11
CA ILE A 244 -13.29 13.77 5.63
C ILE A 244 -12.29 13.29 6.68
N LEU A 245 -11.46 12.30 6.36
CA LEU A 245 -10.45 11.76 7.26
C LEU A 245 -9.27 12.75 7.42
N GLN A 246 -8.73 12.86 8.64
CA GLN A 246 -7.55 13.64 9.00
C GLN A 246 -6.42 12.74 9.53
#